data_AF-A0A6N6Z7S7-F1
#
_entry.id   AF-A0A6N6Z7S7-F1
#
_cell.length_a   1.000
_cell.length_b   1.000
_cell.length_c   1.000
_cell.angle_alpha   90.00
_cell.angle_beta   90.00
_cell.angle_gamma   90.00
#
_symmetry.space_group_name_H-M   'P 1'
#
loop_
_entity.id
_entity.type
_entity.pdbx_description
1 polymer ?
#
loop_
_entity_poly.entity_id
_entity_poly.type
_entity_poly.pdbx_seq_one_letter_code
_entity_poly.pdbx_strand_id
1 'polypeptide(L)'
;MPTVSVKLTDEELNRLERLCSARTQTKSDLIRELIRQAPEEETGGEPGSFFEAARDLCGSLSDDEAPVDLSSNKKWFDSFGHD
;
A
#
# COMPACT_ATOMS: atom_id res chain seq x y z
N MET A 1 12.23 14.28 -2.05
CA MET A 1 11.99 12.84 -1.81
C MET A 1 11.37 12.70 -0.44
N PRO A 2 10.25 11.97 -0.31
CA PRO A 2 9.75 11.58 1.01
C PRO A 2 10.79 10.71 1.71
N THR A 3 10.87 10.83 3.03
CA THR A 3 11.77 10.05 3.89
C THR A 3 10.94 9.06 4.69
N VAL A 4 11.40 7.82 4.80
CA VAL A 4 10.77 6.77 5.60
C VAL A 4 11.77 6.28 6.62
N SER A 5 11.29 6.05 7.85
CA SER A 5 12.06 5.42 8.92
C SER A 5 11.57 4.00 9.12
N VAL A 6 12.46 3.03 9.08
CA VAL A 6 12.15 1.60 9.28
C VAL A 6 12.94 1.10 10.47
N LYS A 7 12.29 0.34 11.35
CA LYS A 7 12.97 -0.36 12.45
C LYS A 7 13.44 -1.71 11.94
N LEU A 8 14.69 -2.03 12.21
CA LEU A 8 15.31 -3.30 11.89
C LEU A 8 15.82 -3.93 13.17
N THR A 9 15.80 -5.25 13.22
CA THR A 9 16.56 -6.02 14.22
C THR A 9 18.06 -5.89 13.94
N ASP A 10 18.88 -6.17 14.95
CA ASP A 10 20.34 -6.15 14.80
C ASP A 10 20.82 -7.18 13.76
N GLU A 11 20.13 -8.33 13.66
CA GLU A 11 20.46 -9.35 12.65
C GLU A 11 20.21 -8.85 11.23
N GLU A 12 19.07 -8.21 10.98
CA GLU A 12 18.72 -7.63 9.68
C GLU A 12 19.68 -6.50 9.30
N LEU A 13 20.06 -5.64 10.25
CA LEU A 13 21.03 -4.58 10.02
C LEU A 13 22.40 -5.17 9.65
N ASN A 14 22.89 -6.16 10.39
CA ASN A 14 24.14 -6.84 10.08
C ASN A 14 24.13 -7.49 8.70
N ARG A 15 23.01 -8.11 8.31
CA ARG A 15 22.85 -8.69 6.97
C ARG A 15 22.88 -7.61 5.89
N LEU A 16 22.21 -6.48 6.10
CA LEU A 16 22.24 -5.34 5.19
C LEU A 16 23.66 -4.80 4.99
N GLU A 17 24.45 -4.68 6.06
CA GLU A 17 25.83 -4.18 5.99
C GLU A 17 26.78 -5.10 5.22
N ARG A 18 26.63 -6.42 5.39
CA ARG A 18 27.38 -7.40 4.60
C ARG A 18 27.05 -7.30 3.12
N LEU A 19 25.77 -7.15 2.78
CA LEU A 19 25.33 -6.99 1.38
C LEU A 19 25.84 -5.69 0.77
N CYS A 20 25.80 -4.58 1.52
CA CYS A 20 26.35 -3.30 1.07
C CYS A 20 27.84 -3.40 0.77
N SER A 21 28.60 -4.04 1.66
CA SER A 21 30.05 -4.25 1.49
C SER A 21 30.35 -5.11 0.26
N ALA A 22 29.60 -6.19 0.07
CA ALA A 22 29.79 -7.10 -1.07
C ALA A 22 29.46 -6.44 -2.42
N ARG A 23 28.51 -5.50 -2.46
CA ARG A 23 28.07 -4.82 -3.70
C ARG A 23 28.68 -3.44 -3.90
N THR A 24 29.48 -2.95 -2.95
CA THR A 24 30.04 -1.58 -2.96
C THR A 24 28.94 -0.51 -3.13
N GLN A 25 27.79 -0.72 -2.47
CA GLN A 25 26.63 0.17 -2.51
C GLN A 25 26.35 0.77 -1.13
N THR A 26 25.66 1.91 -1.10
CA THR A 26 25.14 2.45 0.16
C THR A 26 23.90 1.69 0.62
N LYS A 27 23.62 1.70 1.92
CA LYS A 27 22.39 1.11 2.49
C LYS A 27 21.13 1.63 1.78
N SER A 28 21.07 2.93 1.54
CA SER A 28 19.94 3.58 0.88
C SER A 28 19.76 3.14 -0.58
N ASP A 29 20.86 2.97 -1.32
CA ASP A 29 20.78 2.55 -2.72
C ASP A 29 20.36 1.10 -2.85
N LEU A 30 20.90 0.23 -1.99
CA LEU A 30 20.53 -1.17 -1.91
C LEU A 30 19.04 -1.32 -1.52
N ILE A 31 18.56 -0.58 -0.53
CA ILE A 31 17.14 -0.60 -0.13
C ILE A 31 16.24 -0.14 -1.29
N ARG A 32 16.59 0.96 -1.98
CA ARG A 32 15.81 1.44 -3.14
C ARG A 32 15.84 0.48 -4.32
N GLU A 33 16.94 -0.23 -4.53
CA GLU A 33 17.03 -1.29 -5.54
C GLU A 33 16.09 -2.45 -5.19
N LEU A 34 16.15 -2.94 -3.95
CA LEU A 34 15.32 -4.06 -3.49
C LEU A 34 13.83 -3.71 -3.51
N ILE A 35 13.44 -2.49 -3.13
CA ILE A 35 12.05 -2.04 -3.23
C ILE A 35 11.56 -2.04 -4.69
N ARG A 36 12.41 -1.65 -5.65
CA ARG A 36 12.06 -1.69 -7.08
C ARG A 36 11.98 -3.10 -7.66
N GLN A 37 12.72 -4.04 -7.07
CA GLN A 37 12.73 -5.45 -7.48
C GLN A 37 11.63 -6.25 -6.81
N ALA A 38 11.10 -5.76 -5.67
CA ALA A 38 9.94 -6.38 -5.05
C ALA A 38 8.79 -6.36 -6.06
N PRO A 39 8.15 -7.51 -6.33
CA PRO A 39 6.96 -7.51 -7.15
C PRO A 39 5.95 -6.56 -6.50
N GLU A 40 5.28 -5.75 -7.31
CA GLU A 40 4.05 -5.11 -6.85
C GLU A 40 3.09 -6.27 -6.55
N GLU A 41 3.00 -6.67 -5.28
CA GLU A 41 1.81 -7.36 -4.85
C GLU A 41 0.68 -6.38 -5.15
N GLU A 42 -0.14 -6.69 -6.16
CA GLU A 42 -1.42 -6.03 -6.30
C GLU A 42 -2.04 -6.11 -4.91
N THR A 43 -2.24 -4.95 -4.28
CA THR A 43 -3.20 -4.81 -3.20
C THR A 43 -4.60 -4.97 -3.81
N GLY A 44 -4.83 -6.08 -4.51
CA GLY A 44 -6.15 -6.59 -4.81
C GLY A 44 -6.72 -7.05 -3.49
N GLY A 45 -7.92 -6.58 -3.16
CA GLY A 45 -8.60 -6.94 -1.92
C GLY A 45 -8.53 -8.43 -1.66
N GLU A 46 -8.47 -8.81 -0.38
CA GLU A 46 -8.35 -10.21 0.04
C GLU A 46 -9.30 -11.10 -0.77
N PRO A 47 -8.84 -12.27 -1.26
CA PRO A 47 -9.69 -13.21 -1.98
C PRO A 47 -10.93 -13.56 -1.13
N GLY A 48 -12.12 -13.33 -1.66
CA GLY A 48 -13.40 -13.50 -0.96
C GLY A 48 -13.90 -12.25 -0.22
N SER A 49 -13.19 -11.13 -0.28
CA SER A 49 -13.72 -9.85 0.19
C SER A 49 -14.84 -9.35 -0.71
N PHE A 50 -15.85 -8.68 -0.14
CA PHE A 50 -16.90 -8.03 -0.94
C PHE A 50 -16.33 -6.97 -1.89
N PHE A 51 -15.16 -6.41 -1.55
CA PHE A 51 -14.42 -5.50 -2.43
C PHE A 51 -13.95 -6.19 -3.72
N GLU A 52 -13.49 -7.44 -3.66
CA GLU A 52 -13.12 -8.21 -4.86
C GLU A 52 -14.34 -8.42 -5.77
N ALA A 53 -15.49 -8.77 -5.19
CA ALA A 53 -16.73 -8.98 -5.93
C ALA A 53 -17.29 -7.70 -6.59
N ALA A 54 -16.89 -6.52 -6.10
CA ALA A 54 -17.30 -5.22 -6.63
C ALA A 54 -16.17 -4.47 -7.36
N ARG A 55 -15.04 -5.14 -7.63
CA ARG A 55 -13.83 -4.52 -8.22
C ARG A 55 -14.09 -3.95 -9.62
N ASP A 56 -14.95 -4.61 -10.39
CA ASP A 56 -15.39 -4.18 -11.73
C ASP A 56 -16.32 -2.95 -11.70
N LEU A 57 -16.93 -2.66 -10.55
CA LEU A 57 -17.74 -1.48 -10.32
C LEU A 57 -16.91 -0.27 -9.86
N CYS A 58 -15.63 -0.45 -9.49
CA CYS A 58 -14.75 0.67 -9.11
C CYS A 58 -14.55 1.62 -10.31
N GLY A 59 -15.02 2.87 -10.16
CA GLY A 59 -14.95 3.88 -11.23
C GLY A 59 -16.06 3.78 -12.29
N SER A 60 -17.03 2.88 -12.12
CA SER A 60 -18.22 2.78 -13.00
C SER A 60 -19.18 3.97 -12.85
N LEU A 61 -19.07 4.72 -11.75
CA LEU A 61 -19.74 5.99 -11.55
C LEU A 61 -18.85 7.11 -12.10
N SER A 62 -19.08 7.45 -13.36
CA SER A 62 -18.45 8.58 -14.05
C SER A 62 -19.28 9.88 -13.93
N ASP A 63 -20.10 9.99 -12.89
CA ASP A 63 -20.90 11.17 -12.62
C ASP A 63 -20.04 12.20 -11.87
N ASP A 64 -19.95 13.42 -12.39
CA ASP A 64 -19.18 14.52 -11.77
C ASP A 64 -19.79 14.95 -10.41
N GLU A 65 -21.03 14.54 -10.13
CA GLU A 65 -21.70 14.74 -8.83
C GLU A 65 -21.55 13.53 -7.88
N ALA A 66 -20.88 12.45 -8.29
CA ALA A 66 -20.67 11.30 -7.44
C ALA A 66 -19.87 11.69 -6.19
N PRO A 67 -20.30 11.27 -4.98
CA PRO A 67 -19.58 11.60 -3.76
C PRO A 67 -18.15 11.06 -3.81
N VAL A 68 -17.16 11.96 -3.75
CA VAL A 68 -15.76 11.58 -3.52
C VAL A 68 -15.69 10.80 -2.23
N ASP A 69 -15.12 9.60 -2.31
CA ASP A 69 -14.81 8.68 -1.21
C ASP A 69 -15.75 8.79 0.00
N LEU A 70 -16.82 7.99 -0.02
CA LEU A 70 -17.75 7.90 1.11
C LEU A 70 -17.10 7.39 2.40
N SER A 71 -15.91 6.77 2.35
CA SER A 71 -15.21 6.29 3.56
C SER A 71 -14.74 7.45 4.46
N SER A 72 -14.53 8.63 3.87
CA SER A 72 -14.17 9.86 4.59
C SER A 72 -15.37 10.78 4.88
N ASN A 73 -16.56 10.49 4.34
CA ASN A 73 -17.77 11.32 4.51
C ASN A 73 -18.92 10.55 5.19
N LYS A 74 -18.77 10.31 6.51
CA LYS A 74 -19.67 9.49 7.33
C LYS A 74 -21.10 10.02 7.49
N LYS A 75 -21.37 11.28 7.15
CA LYS A 75 -22.71 11.91 7.30
C LYS A 75 -23.81 11.20 6.49
N TRP A 76 -23.43 10.42 5.48
CA TRP A 76 -24.36 9.67 4.63
C TRP A 76 -24.67 8.26 5.15
N PHE A 77 -24.01 7.82 6.24
CA PHE A 77 -24.27 6.53 6.88
C PHE A 77 -25.28 6.60 8.02
N ASP A 78 -25.71 7.80 8.43
CA ASP A 78 -26.58 8.00 9.61
C ASP A 78 -27.94 7.29 9.51
N SER A 79 -28.43 7.03 8.29
CA SER A 79 -29.68 6.30 8.04
C SER A 79 -29.47 4.86 7.57
N PHE A 80 -28.22 4.40 7.45
CA PHE A 80 -27.91 3.07 6.94
C PHE A 80 -28.14 2.01 8.03
N GLY A 81 -29.17 1.17 7.87
CA GLY A 81 -29.49 0.09 8.82
C GLY A 81 -30.49 0.45 9.92
N HIS A 82 -31.15 1.62 9.82
CA HIS A 82 -32.29 1.95 10.66
C HIS A 82 -33.60 1.67 9.90
N ASP A 83 -34.28 0.59 10.30
CA ASP A 83 -35.72 0.33 10.04
C ASP A 83 -36.59 1.19 10.98
#